data_AF-A0AAV6YS04-F1
#
_entry.id   AF-A0AAV6YS04-F1
#
_cell.length_a   1.000
_cell.length_b   1.000
_cell.length_c   1.000
_cell.angle_alpha   90.00
_cell.angle_beta   90.00
_cell.angle_gamma   90.00
#
_symmetry.space_group_name_H-M   'P 1'
#
loop_
_entity.id
_entity.type
_entity.pdbx_description
1 polymer ?
#
loop_
_entity_poly.entity_id
_entity_poly.type
_entity_poly.pdbx_seq_one_letter_code
_entity_poly.pdbx_strand_id
1 'polypeptide(L)'
;MELAQWENINKLLKRHGCRVVHVSLRDDLSGAVSLDPQASLALRAAIQSLVEDTERRQNLIHGLIQDNKRLKDEVQMQQDRAKHQEQRASDLQRILDGVKAKIRDLEDDFMCKMRQQQSEVTGLLQEKATADVSTGGAPTTGETSAAAQVERPLLGKPRLQHRWSAHYWGNLGCSTLHRFLKCALCVRPQKQLREQEKSIAHLRRRLTQEKRSHQDQE
;
A
#
# COMPACT_ATOMS: atom_id res chain seq x y z
N MET A 1 -11.81 -64.41 -17.78
CA MET A 1 -11.52 -63.02 -18.19
C MET A 1 -12.11 -62.01 -17.22
N GLU A 2 -13.36 -62.18 -16.79
CA GLU A 2 -14.04 -61.24 -15.87
C GLU A 2 -13.41 -61.14 -14.47
N LEU A 3 -13.05 -62.27 -13.84
CA LEU A 3 -12.37 -62.28 -12.54
C LEU A 3 -11.05 -61.48 -12.54
N ALA A 4 -10.27 -61.56 -13.63
CA ALA A 4 -9.02 -60.82 -13.76
C ALA A 4 -9.24 -59.30 -13.84
N GLN A 5 -10.34 -58.87 -14.47
CA GLN A 5 -10.72 -57.45 -14.51
C GLN A 5 -11.18 -56.96 -13.14
N TRP A 6 -11.93 -57.77 -12.38
CA TRP A 6 -12.26 -57.48 -10.97
C TRP A 6 -11.03 -57.44 -10.07
N GLU A 7 -10.04 -58.30 -10.32
CA GLU A 7 -8.79 -58.27 -9.59
C GLU A 7 -7.98 -56.98 -9.83
N ASN A 8 -8.03 -56.42 -11.05
CA ASN A 8 -7.45 -55.11 -11.32
C ASN A 8 -8.14 -54.00 -10.52
N ILE A 9 -9.48 -53.98 -10.51
CA ILE A 9 -10.26 -53.04 -9.68
C ILE A 9 -9.93 -53.21 -8.19
N ASN A 10 -9.80 -54.45 -7.71
CA ASN A 10 -9.43 -54.72 -6.33
C ASN A 10 -8.02 -54.25 -5.98
N LYS A 11 -7.05 -54.36 -6.90
CA LYS A 11 -5.71 -53.76 -6.73
C LYS A 11 -5.79 -52.24 -6.64
N LEU A 12 -6.63 -51.61 -7.47
CA LEU A 12 -6.88 -50.18 -7.41
C LEU A 12 -7.50 -49.79 -6.05
N LEU A 13 -8.59 -50.43 -5.64
CA LEU A 13 -9.24 -50.18 -4.35
C LEU A 13 -8.28 -50.34 -3.17
N LYS A 14 -7.46 -51.40 -3.14
CA LYS A 14 -6.44 -51.62 -2.09
C LYS A 14 -5.44 -50.48 -2.02
N ARG A 15 -4.95 -49.97 -3.16
CA ARG A 15 -4.00 -48.85 -3.21
C ARG A 15 -4.58 -47.59 -2.56
N HIS A 16 -5.88 -47.36 -2.68
CA HIS A 16 -6.58 -46.23 -2.07
C HIS A 16 -7.18 -46.55 -0.70
N GLY A 17 -6.83 -47.69 -0.08
CA GLY A 17 -7.31 -48.08 1.26
C GLY A 17 -8.77 -48.52 1.32
N CYS A 18 -9.41 -48.74 0.18
CA CYS A 18 -10.79 -49.20 0.08
C CYS A 18 -10.88 -50.73 0.27
N ARG A 19 -12.04 -51.20 0.75
CA ARG A 19 -12.35 -52.64 0.82
C ARG A 19 -12.51 -53.21 -0.59
N VAL A 20 -12.02 -54.44 -0.79
CA VAL A 20 -12.11 -55.14 -2.07
C VAL A 20 -13.46 -55.80 -2.30
N VAL A 21 -13.89 -55.83 -3.55
CA VAL A 21 -15.10 -56.52 -3.99
C VAL A 21 -14.80 -58.01 -4.18
N HIS A 22 -15.58 -58.85 -3.52
CA HIS A 22 -15.44 -60.31 -3.66
C HIS A 22 -16.42 -60.78 -4.73
N VAL A 23 -15.91 -61.43 -5.77
CA VAL A 23 -16.72 -61.94 -6.89
C VAL A 23 -16.70 -63.46 -6.83
N SER A 24 -17.89 -64.06 -6.76
CA SER A 24 -18.09 -65.51 -6.78
C SER A 24 -18.77 -65.90 -8.10
N LEU A 25 -18.42 -67.07 -8.63
CA LEU A 25 -19.06 -67.66 -9.81
C LEU A 25 -20.24 -68.59 -9.45
N ARG A 26 -20.57 -68.70 -8.16
CA ARG A 26 -21.66 -69.55 -7.68
C ARG A 26 -22.85 -68.69 -7.23
N ASP A 27 -24.05 -69.10 -7.65
CA ASP A 27 -25.31 -68.43 -7.35
C ASP A 27 -25.88 -68.80 -5.95
N ASP A 28 -25.17 -69.61 -5.17
CA ASP A 28 -25.64 -70.20 -3.92
C ASP A 28 -25.30 -69.39 -2.65
N LEU A 29 -24.77 -68.17 -2.81
CA LEU A 29 -24.40 -67.32 -1.68
C LEU A 29 -25.57 -66.44 -1.20
N SER A 30 -26.13 -66.79 -0.04
CA SER A 30 -27.09 -65.95 0.67
C SER A 30 -26.48 -64.58 0.97
N GLY A 31 -27.07 -63.51 0.40
CA GLY A 31 -26.59 -62.14 0.56
C GLY A 31 -25.65 -61.63 -0.55
N ALA A 32 -25.36 -62.44 -1.58
CA ALA A 32 -24.68 -61.97 -2.79
C ALA A 32 -25.67 -61.35 -3.79
N VAL A 33 -25.21 -60.35 -4.54
CA VAL A 33 -25.97 -59.75 -5.65
C VAL A 33 -25.50 -60.38 -6.95
N SER A 34 -26.40 -61.03 -7.67
CA SER A 34 -26.13 -61.52 -9.03
C SER A 34 -26.22 -60.34 -9.99
N LEU A 35 -25.16 -60.13 -10.79
CA LEU A 35 -25.09 -59.07 -11.78
C LEU A 35 -25.02 -59.73 -13.16
N ASP A 36 -25.83 -59.24 -14.09
CA ASP A 36 -25.65 -59.59 -15.49
C ASP A 36 -24.30 -59.02 -16.01
N PRO A 37 -23.74 -59.57 -17.10
CA PRO A 37 -22.45 -59.14 -17.61
C PRO A 37 -22.37 -57.64 -17.96
N GLN A 38 -23.49 -57.03 -18.37
CA GLN A 38 -23.53 -55.60 -18.70
C GLN A 38 -23.49 -54.77 -17.42
N ALA A 39 -24.30 -55.11 -16.40
CA ALA A 39 -24.25 -54.44 -15.10
C ALA A 39 -22.89 -54.60 -14.41
N SER A 40 -22.27 -55.78 -14.47
CA SER A 40 -20.91 -56.03 -13.96
C SER A 40 -19.86 -55.14 -14.64
N LEU A 41 -19.94 -54.98 -15.97
CA LEU A 41 -19.05 -54.08 -16.71
C LEU A 41 -19.29 -52.61 -16.34
N ALA A 42 -20.54 -52.16 -16.29
CA ALA A 42 -20.89 -50.80 -15.94
C ALA A 42 -20.45 -50.44 -14.51
N LEU A 43 -20.65 -51.35 -13.55
CA LEU A 43 -20.23 -51.14 -12.16
C LEU A 43 -18.71 -51.00 -12.04
N ARG A 44 -17.93 -51.83 -12.75
CA ARG A 44 -16.46 -51.71 -12.74
C ARG A 44 -15.98 -50.40 -13.35
N ALA A 45 -16.56 -49.99 -14.48
CA ALA A 45 -16.24 -48.72 -15.11
C ALA A 45 -16.58 -47.54 -14.18
N ALA A 46 -17.72 -47.59 -13.50
CA ALA A 46 -18.12 -46.59 -12.51
C ALA A 46 -17.14 -46.52 -11.33
N ILE A 47 -16.78 -47.67 -10.74
CA ILE A 47 -15.80 -47.73 -9.63
C ILE A 47 -14.45 -47.16 -10.08
N GLN A 48 -13.97 -47.55 -11.26
CA GLN A 48 -12.70 -47.06 -11.78
C GLN A 48 -12.72 -45.53 -11.95
N SER A 49 -13.76 -45.01 -12.61
CA SER A 49 -13.94 -43.56 -12.82
C SER A 49 -14.00 -42.79 -11.50
N LEU A 50 -14.75 -43.28 -10.51
CA LEU A 50 -14.86 -42.65 -9.19
C LEU A 50 -13.53 -42.62 -8.44
N VAL A 51 -12.73 -43.68 -8.53
CA VAL A 51 -11.41 -43.71 -7.89
C VAL A 51 -10.45 -42.73 -8.57
N GLU A 52 -10.39 -42.74 -9.90
CA GLU A 52 -9.55 -41.81 -10.68
C GLU A 52 -9.95 -40.34 -10.43
N ASP A 53 -11.25 -40.05 -10.34
CA ASP A 53 -11.74 -38.71 -10.03
C ASP A 53 -11.40 -38.31 -8.58
N THR A 54 -11.52 -39.24 -7.63
CA THR A 54 -11.11 -38.98 -6.24
C THR A 54 -9.62 -38.69 -6.14
N GLU A 55 -8.77 -39.42 -6.85
CA GLU A 55 -7.33 -39.17 -6.90
C GLU A 55 -7.02 -37.79 -7.49
N ARG A 56 -7.66 -37.43 -8.61
CA ARG A 56 -7.52 -36.11 -9.23
C ARG A 56 -7.91 -35.00 -8.26
N ARG A 57 -9.05 -35.14 -7.56
CA ARG A 57 -9.51 -34.18 -6.55
C ARG A 57 -8.55 -34.09 -5.37
N GLN A 58 -8.01 -35.21 -4.89
CA GLN A 58 -7.00 -35.22 -3.82
C GLN A 58 -5.73 -34.46 -4.23
N ASN A 59 -5.26 -34.64 -5.47
CA ASN A 59 -4.12 -33.90 -6.01
C ASN A 59 -4.41 -32.40 -6.10
N LEU A 60 -5.60 -32.01 -6.56
CA LEU A 60 -6.03 -30.62 -6.58
C LEU A 60 -6.08 -30.01 -5.17
N ILE A 61 -6.65 -30.72 -4.20
CA ILE A 61 -6.74 -30.27 -2.81
C ILE A 61 -5.34 -30.07 -2.23
N HIS A 62 -4.42 -31.01 -2.44
CA HIS A 62 -3.03 -30.85 -2.00
C HIS A 62 -2.35 -29.65 -2.64
N GLY A 63 -2.52 -29.45 -3.95
CA GLY A 63 -2.01 -28.28 -4.66
C GLY A 63 -2.57 -26.97 -4.09
N LEU A 64 -3.89 -26.92 -3.84
CA LEU A 64 -4.54 -25.75 -3.23
C LEU A 64 -4.04 -25.46 -1.81
N ILE A 65 -3.81 -26.49 -0.99
CA ILE A 65 -3.25 -26.33 0.36
C ILE A 65 -1.83 -25.74 0.28
N GLN A 66 -0.99 -26.26 -0.63
CA GLN A 66 0.38 -25.77 -0.81
C GLN A 66 0.40 -24.33 -1.31
N ASP A 67 -0.41 -24.01 -2.32
CA ASP A 67 -0.53 -22.65 -2.84
C ASP A 67 -1.08 -21.69 -1.78
N ASN A 68 -2.07 -22.10 -0.99
CA ASN A 68 -2.60 -21.28 0.09
C ASN A 68 -1.55 -20.98 1.15
N LYS A 69 -0.71 -21.97 1.50
CA LYS A 69 0.41 -21.76 2.43
C LYS A 69 1.42 -20.76 1.86
N ARG A 70 1.86 -20.96 0.62
CA ARG A 70 2.79 -20.04 -0.06
C ARG A 70 2.24 -18.61 -0.11
N LEU A 71 0.97 -18.45 -0.48
CA LEU A 71 0.33 -17.13 -0.55
C LEU A 71 0.23 -16.47 0.82
N LYS A 72 -0.03 -17.21 1.90
CA LYS A 72 -0.01 -16.67 3.26
C LYS A 72 1.39 -16.17 3.64
N ASP A 73 2.42 -16.94 3.33
CA ASP A 73 3.81 -16.55 3.60
C ASP A 73 4.22 -15.30 2.80
N GLU A 74 3.82 -15.22 1.52
CA GLU A 74 4.02 -14.04 0.67
C GLU A 74 3.30 -12.81 1.23
N VAL A 75 2.04 -12.94 1.63
CA VAL A 75 1.27 -11.84 2.23
C VAL A 75 1.94 -11.35 3.50
N GLN A 76 2.36 -12.25 4.39
CA GLN A 76 3.07 -11.89 5.62
C GLN A 76 4.36 -11.13 5.32
N MET A 77 5.18 -11.64 4.40
CA MET A 77 6.42 -10.98 3.97
C MET A 77 6.16 -9.58 3.42
N GLN A 78 5.11 -9.40 2.61
CA GLN A 78 4.77 -8.07 2.07
C GLN A 78 4.24 -7.13 3.14
N GLN A 79 3.48 -7.63 4.12
CA GLN A 79 3.03 -6.84 5.26
C GLN A 79 4.22 -6.33 6.09
N ASP A 80 5.21 -7.18 6.34
CA ASP A 80 6.40 -6.78 7.12
C ASP A 80 7.24 -5.75 6.35
N ARG A 81 7.39 -5.94 5.03
CA ARG A 81 8.01 -4.92 4.16
C ARG A 81 7.25 -3.59 4.19
N ALA A 82 5.92 -3.63 4.11
CA ALA A 82 5.09 -2.44 4.15
C ALA A 82 5.22 -1.70 5.49
N LYS A 83 5.15 -2.43 6.62
CA LYS A 83 5.36 -1.86 7.97
C LYS A 83 6.72 -1.18 8.10
N HIS A 84 7.79 -1.79 7.60
CA HIS A 84 9.11 -1.16 7.62
C HIS A 84 9.17 0.13 6.79
N GLN A 85 8.54 0.17 5.62
CA GLN A 85 8.50 1.39 4.81
C GLN A 85 7.62 2.47 5.44
N GLU A 86 6.51 2.10 6.07
CA GLU A 86 5.65 3.01 6.82
C GLU A 86 6.41 3.63 8.00
N GLN A 87 7.14 2.81 8.77
CA GLN A 87 7.98 3.31 9.85
C GLN A 87 9.05 4.29 9.36
N ARG A 88 9.77 3.93 8.28
CA ARG A 88 10.77 4.82 7.68
C ARG A 88 10.16 6.13 7.19
N ALA A 89 8.98 6.10 6.59
CA ALA A 89 8.28 7.30 6.14
C ALA A 89 7.85 8.18 7.32
N SER A 90 7.37 7.57 8.41
CA SER A 90 7.02 8.26 9.65
C SER A 90 8.23 8.96 10.29
N ASP A 91 9.38 8.26 10.35
CA ASP A 91 10.61 8.85 10.89
C ASP A 91 11.12 10.03 10.05
N LEU A 92 11.09 9.90 8.72
CA LEU A 92 11.45 11.00 7.81
C LEU A 92 10.50 12.19 7.96
N GLN A 93 9.20 11.94 8.12
CA GLN A 93 8.21 13.00 8.35
C GLN A 93 8.50 13.75 9.65
N ARG A 94 8.83 13.03 10.74
CA ARG A 94 9.21 13.64 12.01
C ARG A 94 10.48 14.51 11.89
N ILE A 95 11.49 14.04 11.16
CA ILE A 95 12.71 14.82 10.89
C ILE A 95 12.36 16.09 10.11
N LEU A 96 11.55 15.97 9.05
CA LEU A 96 11.10 17.10 8.25
C LEU A 96 10.37 18.15 9.09
N ASP A 97 9.47 17.72 9.97
CA ASP A 97 8.74 18.62 10.84
C ASP A 97 9.66 19.31 11.86
N GLY A 98 10.70 18.61 12.35
CA GLY A 98 11.77 19.20 13.14
C GLY A 98 12.57 20.27 12.40
N VAL A 99 12.95 20.00 11.15
CA VAL A 99 13.65 20.99 10.29
C VAL A 99 12.78 22.21 10.02
N LYS A 100 11.48 22.01 9.73
CA LYS A 100 10.53 23.12 9.55
C LYS A 100 10.36 23.97 10.81
N ALA A 101 10.36 23.36 11.99
CA ALA A 101 10.34 24.11 13.25
C ALA A 101 11.62 24.96 13.39
N LYS A 102 12.79 24.34 13.19
CA LYS A 102 14.08 25.03 13.27
C LYS A 102 14.19 26.22 12.31
N ILE A 103 13.68 26.09 11.08
CA ILE A 103 13.67 27.19 10.11
C ILE A 103 12.79 28.34 10.61
N ARG A 104 11.58 28.06 11.11
CA ARG A 104 10.69 29.09 11.67
C ARG A 104 11.35 29.80 12.84
N ASP A 105 11.96 29.07 13.77
CA ASP A 105 12.66 29.65 14.91
C ASP A 105 13.78 30.61 14.45
N LEU A 106 14.57 30.21 13.44
CA LEU A 106 15.64 31.05 12.86
C LEU A 106 15.10 32.27 12.10
N GLU A 107 13.99 32.12 11.38
CA GLU A 107 13.31 33.23 10.70
C GLU A 107 12.80 34.24 11.73
N ASP A 108 12.19 33.78 12.82
CA ASP A 108 11.69 34.64 13.90
C ASP A 108 12.82 35.37 14.63
N ASP A 109 13.91 34.67 14.95
CA ASP A 109 15.12 35.25 15.54
C ASP A 109 15.71 36.36 14.67
N PHE A 110 15.82 36.10 13.36
CA PHE A 110 16.31 37.07 12.39
C PHE A 110 15.40 38.31 12.33
N MET A 111 14.09 38.11 12.28
CA MET A 111 13.10 39.20 12.27
C MET A 111 13.14 40.03 13.56
N CYS A 112 13.35 39.41 14.72
CA CYS A 112 13.54 40.10 15.99
C CYS A 112 14.81 40.98 15.97
N LYS A 113 15.95 40.43 15.53
CA LYS A 113 17.22 41.19 15.42
C LYS A 113 17.11 42.36 14.45
N MET A 114 16.46 42.16 13.28
CA MET A 114 16.23 43.22 12.31
C MET A 114 15.35 44.34 12.88
N ARG A 115 14.28 44.00 13.62
CA ARG A 115 13.44 45.01 14.29
C ARG A 115 14.22 45.80 15.34
N GLN A 116 15.04 45.11 16.13
CA GLN A 116 15.89 45.75 17.12
C GLN A 116 16.86 46.74 16.45
N GLN A 117 17.61 46.31 15.45
CA GLN A 117 18.53 47.18 14.71
C GLN A 117 17.81 48.37 14.07
N GLN A 118 16.61 48.16 13.52
CA GLN A 118 15.82 49.24 12.96
C GLN A 118 15.37 50.25 14.04
N SER A 119 14.98 49.79 15.22
CA SER A 119 14.66 50.68 16.35
C SER A 119 15.86 51.47 16.84
N GLU A 120 17.05 50.86 16.92
CA GLU A 120 18.30 51.52 17.29
C GLU A 120 18.66 52.62 16.28
N VAL A 121 18.65 52.32 14.98
CA VAL A 121 18.92 53.31 13.93
C VAL A 121 17.90 54.44 13.96
N THR A 122 16.62 54.13 14.16
CA THR A 122 15.57 55.16 14.24
C THR A 122 15.76 56.07 15.45
N GLY A 123 16.14 55.52 16.60
CA GLY A 123 16.46 56.29 17.81
C GLY A 123 17.65 57.23 17.59
N LEU A 124 18.75 56.74 17.01
CA LEU A 124 19.93 57.57 16.71
C LEU A 124 19.62 58.71 15.72
N LEU A 125 18.75 58.47 14.73
CA LEU A 125 18.31 59.51 13.81
C LEU A 125 17.47 60.60 14.50
N GLN A 126 16.62 60.21 15.46
CA GLN A 126 15.86 61.15 16.28
C GLN A 126 16.77 61.97 17.19
N GLU A 127 17.73 61.33 17.86
CA GLU A 127 18.73 62.03 18.69
C GLU A 127 19.50 63.07 17.88
N LYS A 128 19.99 62.70 16.69
CA LYS A 128 20.66 63.64 15.78
C LYS A 128 19.78 64.83 15.42
N ALA A 129 18.53 64.60 15.04
CA ALA A 129 17.60 65.67 14.67
C ALA A 129 17.33 66.63 15.86
N THR A 130 17.21 66.10 17.08
CA THR A 130 17.03 66.93 18.29
C THR A 130 18.29 67.69 18.70
N ALA A 131 19.48 67.14 18.43
CA ALA A 131 20.75 67.82 18.67
C ALA A 131 20.95 68.99 17.70
N ASP A 132 20.66 68.79 16.41
CA ASP A 132 20.75 69.83 15.38
C ASP A 132 19.79 71.02 15.65
N VAL A 133 18.61 70.75 16.22
CA VAL A 133 17.65 71.79 16.66
C VAL A 133 18.14 72.57 17.88
N SER A 134 18.95 71.96 18.76
CA SER A 134 19.45 72.62 19.98
C SER A 134 20.71 73.47 19.75
N THR A 135 21.41 73.28 18.63
CA THR A 135 22.61 74.07 18.25
C THR A 135 22.33 75.24 17.29
N GLY A 136 21.07 75.48 16.91
CA GLY A 136 20.69 76.56 15.99
C GLY A 136 20.44 77.90 16.66
N GLY A 137 21.51 78.68 16.87
CA GLY A 137 21.43 80.14 16.98
C GLY A 137 21.40 80.79 15.60
N ALA A 138 20.35 81.59 15.34
CA ALA A 138 20.14 82.59 14.26
C ALA A 138 20.35 82.19 12.77
N PRO A 139 19.40 82.49 11.86
CA PRO A 139 19.54 82.18 10.44
C PRO A 139 20.28 83.28 9.68
N THR A 140 21.38 82.95 9.01
CA THR A 140 21.90 83.75 7.90
C THR A 140 21.58 83.06 6.58
N THR A 141 20.82 83.80 5.77
CA THR A 141 20.49 83.58 4.36
C THR A 141 21.69 83.17 3.51
N GLY A 142 21.52 82.12 2.70
CA GLY A 142 22.40 81.84 1.57
C GLY A 142 22.64 80.35 1.35
N GLU A 143 22.10 79.84 0.25
CA GLU A 143 22.63 78.70 -0.51
C GLU A 143 22.67 77.32 0.17
N THR A 144 21.69 76.46 -0.16
CA THR A 144 21.98 75.09 -0.63
C THR A 144 20.73 74.41 -1.20
N SER A 145 20.57 74.51 -2.51
CA SER A 145 19.65 73.71 -3.33
C SER A 145 20.12 72.25 -3.49
N ALA A 146 20.68 71.63 -2.45
CA ALA A 146 21.21 70.27 -2.47
C ALA A 146 20.73 69.40 -1.28
N ALA A 147 20.01 69.98 -0.31
CA ALA A 147 19.54 69.24 0.87
C ALA A 147 18.15 68.59 0.69
N ALA A 148 17.42 68.91 -0.38
CA ALA A 148 16.06 68.39 -0.61
C ALA A 148 16.01 66.93 -1.11
N GLN A 149 17.14 66.22 -1.21
CA GLN A 149 17.20 64.87 -1.78
C GLN A 149 17.61 63.77 -0.80
N VAL A 150 17.86 64.09 0.47
CA VAL A 150 18.29 63.10 1.47
C VAL A 150 17.13 62.55 2.31
N GLU A 151 15.95 63.17 2.30
CA GLU A 151 14.74 62.60 2.90
C GLU A 151 13.93 61.80 1.89
N ARG A 152 14.50 60.68 1.39
CA ARG A 152 13.63 59.55 1.10
C ARG A 152 13.46 58.79 2.40
N PRO A 153 12.27 58.79 3.03
CA PRO A 153 12.02 57.80 4.06
C PRO A 153 12.20 56.46 3.37
N LEU A 154 13.20 55.70 3.79
CA LEU A 154 13.26 54.25 3.55
C LEU A 154 12.13 53.59 4.38
N LEU A 155 10.89 54.04 4.17
CA LEU A 155 9.69 53.25 4.24
C LEU A 155 9.71 52.27 3.07
N GLY A 156 10.78 51.47 2.99
CA GLY A 156 10.69 50.13 2.46
C GLY A 156 9.74 49.38 3.38
N LYS A 157 8.45 49.49 3.10
CA LYS A 157 7.39 48.68 3.69
C LYS A 157 7.95 47.27 3.94
N PRO A 158 7.76 46.64 5.10
CA PRO A 158 8.02 45.22 5.25
C PRO A 158 6.94 44.44 4.45
N ARG A 159 6.93 44.60 3.12
CA ARG A 159 6.11 43.86 2.17
C ARG A 159 6.70 42.48 1.87
N LEU A 160 7.47 41.95 2.82
CA LEU A 160 7.95 40.58 2.83
C LEU A 160 7.19 39.71 3.84
N GLN A 161 6.16 40.25 4.51
CA GLN A 161 5.45 39.52 5.57
C GLN A 161 4.48 38.44 5.06
N HIS A 162 4.21 38.34 3.75
CA HIS A 162 3.36 37.27 3.19
C HIS A 162 3.84 36.64 1.88
N ARG A 163 4.95 37.10 1.30
CA ARG A 163 5.39 36.62 -0.03
C ARG A 163 6.44 35.52 0.02
N TRP A 164 7.25 35.44 1.09
CA TRP A 164 8.25 34.37 1.21
C TRP A 164 7.64 33.03 1.66
N SER A 165 6.56 33.05 2.44
CA SER A 165 5.79 31.82 2.74
C SER A 165 5.13 31.22 1.48
N ALA A 166 4.67 32.04 0.53
CA ALA A 166 4.02 31.53 -0.68
C ALA A 166 5.00 31.14 -1.80
N HIS A 167 6.17 31.76 -1.90
CA HIS A 167 7.09 31.51 -3.02
C HIS A 167 8.24 30.54 -2.71
N TYR A 168 8.68 30.41 -1.45
CA TYR A 168 9.72 29.44 -1.07
C TYR A 168 9.14 28.13 -0.52
N TRP A 169 7.92 28.16 0.03
CA TRP A 169 7.21 26.97 0.52
C TRP A 169 5.95 26.61 -0.27
N GLY A 170 5.48 27.47 -1.18
CA GLY A 170 4.26 27.24 -1.96
C GLY A 170 4.43 26.50 -3.29
N ASN A 171 5.63 26.00 -3.62
CA ASN A 171 5.83 25.24 -4.86
C ASN A 171 6.72 23.99 -4.77
N LEU A 172 7.17 23.57 -3.59
CA LEU A 172 7.57 22.17 -3.37
C LEU A 172 6.41 21.40 -2.74
N GLY A 173 5.37 21.21 -3.54
CA GLY A 173 4.51 20.03 -3.53
C GLY A 173 4.15 19.42 -2.17
N CYS A 174 3.72 20.17 -1.16
CA CYS A 174 3.25 19.52 0.07
C CYS A 174 1.94 18.73 -0.14
N SER A 175 1.22 18.99 -1.24
CA SER A 175 0.10 18.17 -1.71
C SER A 175 0.50 17.18 -2.82
N THR A 176 1.56 17.46 -3.58
CA THR A 176 2.05 16.62 -4.69
C THR A 176 3.06 15.57 -4.24
N LEU A 177 3.94 15.82 -3.27
CA LEU A 177 4.79 14.84 -2.57
C LEU A 177 4.02 14.11 -1.49
N HIS A 178 3.05 14.73 -0.80
CA HIS A 178 2.13 13.94 0.02
C HIS A 178 1.25 13.08 -0.89
N ARG A 179 0.75 13.58 -2.04
CA ARG A 179 0.13 12.70 -3.04
C ARG A 179 1.11 11.77 -3.71
N PHE A 180 2.37 12.08 -3.98
CA PHE A 180 3.30 11.19 -4.69
C PHE A 180 3.93 10.17 -3.74
N LEU A 181 4.16 10.49 -2.47
CA LEU A 181 4.50 9.49 -1.47
C LEU A 181 3.27 8.67 -1.12
N LYS A 182 2.08 9.25 -0.91
CA LYS A 182 0.85 8.46 -0.70
C LYS A 182 0.41 7.71 -1.97
N CYS A 183 0.73 8.17 -3.18
CA CYS A 183 0.44 7.50 -4.45
C CYS A 183 1.56 6.53 -4.81
N ALA A 184 2.86 6.77 -4.55
CA ALA A 184 3.91 5.78 -4.79
C ALA A 184 3.95 4.69 -3.70
N LEU A 185 3.70 5.05 -2.43
CA LEU A 185 3.62 4.13 -1.29
C LEU A 185 2.23 3.49 -1.15
N CYS A 186 1.14 4.02 -1.71
CA CYS A 186 -0.14 3.29 -1.78
C CYS A 186 -0.46 2.69 -3.15
N VAL A 187 -0.01 3.22 -4.30
CA VAL A 187 -0.38 2.67 -5.63
C VAL A 187 0.42 1.43 -6.00
N ARG A 188 1.69 1.29 -5.60
CA ARG A 188 2.41 0.02 -5.83
C ARG A 188 1.80 -1.12 -5.01
N PRO A 189 1.57 -0.99 -3.68
CA PRO A 189 0.87 -2.01 -2.93
C PRO A 189 -0.59 -2.15 -3.36
N GLN A 190 -1.32 -1.07 -3.73
CA GLN A 190 -2.70 -1.18 -4.23
C GLN A 190 -2.81 -1.83 -5.60
N LYS A 191 -1.87 -1.63 -6.53
CA LYS A 191 -1.90 -2.33 -7.82
C LYS A 191 -1.75 -3.83 -7.58
N GLN A 192 -0.81 -4.20 -6.73
CA GLN A 192 -0.56 -5.58 -6.35
C GLN A 192 -1.73 -6.19 -5.55
N LEU A 193 -2.34 -5.42 -4.64
CA LEU A 193 -3.57 -5.82 -3.93
C LEU A 193 -4.74 -5.99 -4.90
N ARG A 194 -4.94 -5.07 -5.84
CA ARG A 194 -6.00 -5.16 -6.86
C ARG A 194 -5.77 -6.32 -7.82
N GLU A 195 -4.52 -6.66 -8.13
CA GLU A 195 -4.17 -7.85 -8.90
C GLU A 195 -4.42 -9.13 -8.12
N GLN A 196 -4.09 -9.16 -6.81
CA GLN A 196 -4.44 -10.28 -5.95
C GLN A 196 -5.96 -10.41 -5.75
N GLU A 197 -6.71 -9.32 -5.59
CA GLU A 197 -8.17 -9.30 -5.52
C GLU A 197 -8.80 -9.82 -6.82
N LYS A 198 -8.25 -9.43 -7.98
CA LYS A 198 -8.68 -9.98 -9.29
C LYS A 198 -8.41 -11.48 -9.38
N SER A 199 -7.26 -11.94 -8.92
CA SER A 199 -6.89 -13.37 -8.91
C SER A 199 -7.81 -14.18 -7.98
N ILE A 200 -8.08 -13.66 -6.78
CA ILE A 200 -9.03 -14.24 -5.81
C ILE A 200 -10.44 -14.27 -6.39
N ALA A 201 -10.90 -13.19 -7.04
CA ALA A 201 -12.21 -13.14 -7.66
C ALA A 201 -12.34 -14.13 -8.83
N HIS A 202 -11.26 -14.35 -9.59
CA HIS A 202 -11.21 -15.35 -10.65
C HIS A 202 -11.29 -16.78 -10.09
N LEU A 203 -10.50 -17.09 -9.05
CA LEU A 203 -10.54 -18.39 -8.37
C LEU A 203 -11.92 -18.66 -7.76
N ARG A 204 -12.55 -17.66 -7.14
CA ARG A 204 -13.91 -17.77 -6.62
C ARG A 204 -14.91 -18.14 -7.72
N ARG A 205 -14.86 -17.45 -8.87
CA ARG A 205 -15.74 -17.74 -10.01
C ARG A 205 -15.57 -19.17 -10.53
N ARG A 206 -14.33 -19.63 -10.67
CA ARG A 206 -14.06 -21.03 -11.05
C ARG A 206 -14.66 -22.00 -10.05
N LEU A 207 -14.48 -21.76 -8.75
CA LEU A 207 -15.04 -22.61 -7.70
C LEU A 207 -16.57 -22.65 -7.73
N THR A 208 -17.24 -21.51 -7.99
CA THR A 208 -18.70 -21.48 -8.14
C THR A 208 -19.17 -22.21 -9.39
N GLN A 209 -18.41 -22.10 -10.49
CA GLN A 209 -18.75 -22.74 -11.75
C GLN A 209 -18.59 -24.27 -11.64
N GLU A 210 -17.51 -24.73 -11.02
CA GLU A 210 -17.25 -26.15 -10.74
C GLU A 210 -18.31 -26.73 -9.80
N LYS A 211 -18.73 -25.97 -8.77
CA LYS A 211 -19.88 -26.37 -7.91
C LYS A 211 -21.19 -26.53 -8.68
N ARG A 212 -21.50 -25.63 -9.62
CA ARG A 212 -22.70 -25.75 -10.46
C ARG A 212 -22.61 -26.95 -11.39
N SER A 213 -21.46 -27.16 -12.02
CA SER A 213 -21.23 -28.32 -12.89
C SER A 213 -21.34 -29.66 -12.16
N HIS A 214 -20.99 -29.72 -10.87
CA HIS A 214 -21.22 -30.91 -10.06
C HIS A 214 -22.68 -31.07 -9.62
N GLN A 215 -23.41 -29.97 -9.39
CA GLN A 215 -24.83 -30.00 -9.01
C GLN A 215 -25.76 -30.34 -10.17
N ASP A 216 -25.36 -30.06 -11.42
CA ASP A 216 -26.09 -30.44 -12.63
C ASP A 216 -25.79 -31.90 -13.06
N GLN A 217 -24.86 -32.59 -12.38
CA GLN A 217 -24.49 -33.99 -12.63
C GLN A 217 -25.07 -34.99 -11.60
N GLU A 218 -25.74 -34.49 -10.55
CA GLU A 218 -26.53 -35.28 -9.60
C GLU A 218 -28.03 -35.25 -9.97
#